data_AF-A0A1F4MTJ2-F1
#
_entry.id   AF-A0A1F4MTJ2-F1
#
_cell.length_a   1.000
_cell.length_b   1.000
_cell.length_c   1.000
_cell.angle_alpha   90.00
_cell.angle_beta   90.00
_cell.angle_gamma   90.00
#
_symmetry.space_group_name_H-M   'P 1'
#
loop_
_entity.id
_entity.type
_entity.pdbx_description
1 polymer ?
#
loop_
_entity_poly.entity_id
_entity_poly.type
_entity_poly.pdbx_seq_one_letter_code
_entity_poly.pdbx_strand_id
1 'polypeptide(L)'
;MLSFWRQTRWWAILQRGARSCALAAGLVLAGMFSHAWTAERMLTQAQRLGPMAATRAQVLAQEIMEAQGMEEEARLKGVNTFFNRAILYRDDRDIWGQVDYWASPLEMMNRGQGDCEDFAIAKYFALMAAGVPSAKLRLVYVRAQIGAVTQAHMVLAYYRDPMAEPMILDNLLGDIRPASRRPDLTPVFSFNAEGLWQGVGVSSAGDPSARLSRWRDMLTKAKAEGWW
;
A
#
# COMPACT_ATOMS: atom_id res chain seq x y z
N MET A 1 34.27 -11.14 -89.14
CA MET A 1 35.40 -11.55 -88.28
C MET A 1 34.95 -11.37 -86.83
N LEU A 2 34.63 -12.47 -86.14
CA LEU A 2 35.40 -13.07 -85.01
C LEU A 2 35.16 -12.30 -83.70
N SER A 3 34.35 -12.80 -82.75
CA SER A 3 34.61 -13.84 -81.72
C SER A 3 34.86 -13.18 -80.34
N PHE A 4 34.01 -13.38 -79.32
CA PHE A 4 33.96 -14.48 -78.33
C PHE A 4 34.88 -14.28 -77.10
N TRP A 5 34.27 -14.37 -75.89
CA TRP A 5 34.81 -14.68 -74.54
C TRP A 5 35.69 -13.64 -73.78
N ARG A 6 35.77 -13.55 -72.43
CA ARG A 6 35.12 -14.17 -71.24
C ARG A 6 35.71 -13.55 -69.94
N GLN A 7 34.87 -13.41 -68.91
CA GLN A 7 35.11 -13.47 -67.44
C GLN A 7 36.16 -12.59 -66.73
N THR A 8 35.70 -11.92 -65.65
CA THR A 8 36.05 -12.24 -64.24
C THR A 8 35.11 -11.42 -63.32
N ARG A 9 34.19 -12.05 -62.57
CA ARG A 9 34.35 -12.77 -61.29
C ARG A 9 34.13 -11.85 -60.07
N TRP A 10 32.95 -12.04 -59.47
CA TRP A 10 32.62 -11.96 -58.03
C TRP A 10 32.89 -10.63 -57.30
N TRP A 11 31.83 -9.86 -57.02
CA TRP A 11 31.49 -9.38 -55.67
C TRP A 11 30.00 -9.04 -55.69
N ALA A 12 29.19 -10.02 -55.31
CA ALA A 12 27.78 -9.85 -55.03
C ALA A 12 27.60 -9.61 -53.53
N ILE A 13 26.49 -8.94 -53.20
CA ILE A 13 25.77 -8.97 -51.93
C ILE A 13 26.28 -7.99 -50.87
N LEU A 14 25.62 -6.82 -50.74
CA LEU A 14 25.16 -6.24 -49.47
C LEU A 14 24.44 -4.88 -49.67
N GLN A 15 23.39 -4.81 -50.48
CA GLN A 15 22.54 -3.59 -50.53
C GLN A 15 21.03 -3.86 -50.69
N ARG A 16 20.52 -4.97 -50.18
CA ARG A 16 19.05 -5.19 -50.13
C ARG A 16 18.66 -5.85 -48.81
N GLY A 17 18.38 -5.04 -47.79
CA GLY A 17 17.95 -5.58 -46.49
C GLY A 17 17.47 -4.56 -45.46
N ALA A 18 17.00 -3.36 -45.84
CA ALA A 18 16.68 -2.32 -44.87
C ALA A 18 15.31 -1.65 -45.10
N ARG A 19 14.26 -2.40 -45.47
CA ARG A 19 12.91 -1.83 -45.63
C ARG A 19 11.74 -2.63 -45.04
N SER A 20 11.98 -3.63 -44.19
CA SER A 20 10.88 -4.46 -43.66
C SER A 20 10.88 -4.69 -42.14
N CYS A 21 11.35 -3.74 -41.33
CA CYS A 21 11.26 -3.85 -39.86
C CYS A 21 10.51 -2.70 -39.15
N ALA A 22 9.95 -1.71 -39.87
CA ALA A 22 9.38 -0.52 -39.24
C ALA A 22 7.90 -0.66 -38.80
N LEU A 23 7.26 -1.81 -38.98
CA LEU A 23 5.83 -2.01 -38.64
C LEU A 23 5.56 -2.98 -37.48
N ALA A 24 6.60 -3.56 -36.86
CA ALA A 24 6.43 -4.47 -35.71
C ALA A 24 6.78 -3.84 -34.35
N ALA A 25 7.30 -2.61 -34.31
CA ALA A 25 7.74 -1.96 -33.08
C ALA A 25 6.66 -1.10 -32.40
N GLY A 26 5.49 -0.89 -33.04
CA GLY A 26 4.45 0.02 -32.55
C GLY A 26 3.40 -0.56 -31.62
N LEU A 27 3.44 -1.87 -31.30
CA LEU A 27 2.33 -2.56 -30.62
C LEU A 27 2.74 -3.44 -29.43
N VAL A 28 3.90 -3.21 -28.83
CA VAL A 28 4.35 -3.98 -27.64
C VAL A 28 4.41 -3.15 -26.35
N LEU A 29 4.11 -1.85 -26.38
CA LEU A 29 4.11 -1.01 -25.17
C LEU A 29 2.81 -1.04 -24.34
N ALA A 30 1.85 -1.93 -24.64
CA ALA A 30 0.56 -2.00 -23.95
C ALA A 30 0.47 -3.13 -22.89
N GLY A 31 1.61 -3.65 -22.42
CA GLY A 31 1.63 -4.87 -21.60
C GLY A 31 2.54 -4.83 -20.37
N MET A 32 2.98 -3.66 -19.90
CA MET A 32 3.44 -3.59 -18.52
C MET A 32 2.20 -3.68 -17.65
N PHE A 33 1.80 -4.91 -17.29
CA PHE A 33 0.80 -5.14 -16.26
C PHE A 33 1.29 -4.43 -15.00
N SER A 34 0.78 -3.22 -14.78
CA SER A 34 0.86 -2.60 -13.47
C SER A 34 0.30 -3.64 -12.51
N HIS A 35 1.07 -3.96 -11.48
CA HIS A 35 0.64 -4.65 -10.27
C HIS A 35 -0.36 -3.76 -9.49
N ALA A 36 -1.27 -3.15 -10.22
CA ALA A 36 -2.27 -2.24 -9.73
C ALA A 36 -3.32 -3.08 -9.03
N TRP A 37 -3.72 -2.61 -7.87
CA TRP A 37 -4.90 -3.11 -7.20
C TRP A 37 -6.08 -3.17 -8.17
N THR A 38 -6.83 -4.28 -8.13
CA THR A 38 -8.09 -4.42 -8.83
C THR A 38 -9.14 -4.86 -7.83
N ALA A 39 -10.28 -4.16 -7.78
CA ALA A 39 -11.39 -4.53 -6.92
C ALA A 39 -11.81 -6.01 -7.10
N GLU A 40 -11.81 -6.53 -8.34
CA GLU A 40 -12.20 -7.91 -8.64
C GLU A 40 -11.37 -8.96 -7.89
N ARG A 41 -10.03 -8.83 -7.90
CA ARG A 41 -9.13 -9.76 -7.17
C ARG A 41 -9.43 -9.74 -5.68
N MET A 42 -9.53 -8.54 -5.09
CA MET A 42 -9.83 -8.36 -3.67
C MET A 42 -11.19 -8.96 -3.29
N LEU A 43 -12.24 -8.66 -4.07
CA LEU A 43 -13.58 -9.17 -3.81
C LEU A 43 -13.66 -10.69 -3.94
N THR A 44 -12.93 -11.28 -4.89
CA THR A 44 -12.84 -12.73 -5.03
C THR A 44 -12.21 -13.38 -3.79
N GLN A 45 -11.15 -12.80 -3.23
CA GLN A 45 -10.55 -13.33 -1.99
C GLN A 45 -11.47 -13.11 -0.79
N ALA A 46 -12.16 -11.96 -0.71
CA ALA A 46 -13.11 -11.68 0.35
C ALA A 46 -14.27 -12.69 0.38
N GLN A 47 -14.78 -13.09 -0.79
CA GLN A 47 -15.79 -14.14 -0.91
C GLN A 47 -15.32 -15.50 -0.38
N ARG A 48 -14.05 -15.85 -0.61
CA ARG A 48 -13.46 -17.10 -0.09
C ARG A 48 -13.29 -17.07 1.43
N LEU A 49 -13.05 -15.89 2.00
CA LEU A 49 -12.86 -15.73 3.44
C LEU A 49 -14.18 -15.81 4.23
N GLY A 50 -15.28 -15.31 3.65
CA GLY A 50 -16.61 -15.47 4.22
C GLY A 50 -17.61 -14.37 3.82
N PRO A 51 -18.90 -14.55 4.13
CA PRO A 51 -19.95 -13.61 3.72
C PRO A 51 -19.79 -12.21 4.33
N MET A 52 -19.27 -12.12 5.56
CA MET A 52 -19.00 -10.83 6.22
C MET A 52 -17.84 -10.09 5.57
N ALA A 53 -16.74 -10.80 5.29
CA ALA A 53 -15.63 -10.25 4.51
C ALA A 53 -16.11 -9.74 3.14
N ALA A 54 -16.86 -10.55 2.40
CA ALA A 54 -17.39 -10.17 1.08
C ALA A 54 -18.23 -8.89 1.14
N THR A 55 -19.17 -8.82 2.08
CA THR A 55 -20.07 -7.67 2.24
C THR A 55 -19.29 -6.39 2.56
N ARG A 56 -18.39 -6.43 3.54
CA ARG A 56 -17.61 -5.24 3.94
C ARG A 56 -16.57 -4.86 2.88
N ALA A 57 -15.96 -5.85 2.21
CA ALA A 57 -15.02 -5.61 1.12
C ALA A 57 -15.70 -4.96 -0.09
N GLN A 58 -16.97 -5.24 -0.36
CA GLN A 58 -17.74 -4.57 -1.40
C GLN A 58 -17.92 -3.08 -1.11
N VAL A 59 -18.26 -2.73 0.14
CA VAL A 59 -18.35 -1.33 0.57
C VAL A 59 -16.98 -0.65 0.52
N LEU A 60 -15.93 -1.32 0.98
CA LEU A 60 -14.55 -0.81 0.89
C LEU A 60 -14.11 -0.59 -0.56
N ALA A 61 -14.42 -1.51 -1.48
CA ALA A 61 -14.11 -1.34 -2.89
C ALA A 61 -14.80 -0.09 -3.47
N GLN A 62 -16.05 0.16 -3.10
CA GLN A 62 -16.78 1.35 -3.50
C GLN A 62 -16.13 2.62 -2.94
N GLU A 63 -15.81 2.65 -1.64
CA GLU A 63 -15.11 3.77 -1.02
C GLU A 63 -13.78 4.07 -1.73
N ILE A 64 -12.98 3.04 -2.05
CA ILE A 64 -11.71 3.20 -2.76
C ILE A 64 -11.95 3.81 -4.16
N MET A 65 -12.91 3.29 -4.92
CA MET A 65 -13.23 3.80 -6.26
C MET A 65 -13.71 5.26 -6.24
N GLU A 66 -14.55 5.62 -5.27
CA GLU A 66 -14.99 7.01 -5.10
C GLU A 66 -13.80 7.92 -4.73
N ALA A 67 -12.93 7.44 -3.83
CA ALA A 67 -11.76 8.20 -3.37
C ALA A 67 -10.69 8.41 -4.47
N GLN A 68 -10.61 7.54 -5.49
CA GLN A 68 -9.72 7.72 -6.65
C GLN A 68 -10.04 9.00 -7.43
N GLY A 69 -11.33 9.38 -7.51
CA GLY A 69 -11.78 10.59 -8.20
C GLY A 69 -11.65 11.88 -7.38
N MET A 70 -11.23 11.78 -6.12
CA MET A 70 -11.12 12.92 -5.20
C MET A 70 -9.72 13.52 -5.18
N GLU A 71 -9.66 14.79 -4.82
CA GLU A 71 -8.43 15.46 -4.39
C GLU A 71 -7.77 14.71 -3.22
N GLU A 72 -6.44 14.72 -3.17
CA GLU A 72 -5.67 13.85 -2.28
C GLU A 72 -6.04 14.05 -0.80
N GLU A 73 -6.33 15.28 -0.35
CA GLU A 73 -6.77 15.55 1.02
C GLU A 73 -8.17 14.98 1.32
N ALA A 74 -9.11 15.11 0.39
CA ALA A 74 -10.45 14.53 0.52
C ALA A 74 -10.40 13.00 0.52
N ARG A 75 -9.52 12.41 -0.31
CA ARG A 75 -9.23 10.96 -0.34
C ARG A 75 -8.71 10.47 1.02
N LEU A 76 -7.75 11.15 1.63
CA LEU A 76 -7.25 10.84 2.98
C LEU A 76 -8.39 10.84 4.00
N LYS A 77 -9.24 11.87 3.96
CA LYS A 77 -10.36 12.03 4.89
C LYS A 77 -11.42 10.95 4.71
N GLY A 78 -11.78 10.61 3.48
CA GLY A 78 -12.75 9.56 3.15
C GLY A 78 -12.32 8.21 3.73
N VAL A 79 -11.11 7.76 3.36
CA VAL A 79 -10.55 6.50 3.84
C VAL A 79 -10.40 6.47 5.37
N ASN A 80 -9.89 7.55 5.99
CA ASN A 80 -9.75 7.60 7.45
C ASN A 80 -11.11 7.48 8.15
N THR A 81 -12.12 8.18 7.63
CA THR A 81 -13.48 8.18 8.18
C THR A 81 -14.15 6.83 8.00
N PHE A 82 -13.97 6.18 6.84
CA PHE A 82 -14.50 4.86 6.55
C PHE A 82 -14.08 3.85 7.61
N PHE A 83 -12.78 3.66 7.82
CA PHE A 83 -12.29 2.64 8.77
C PHE A 83 -12.68 2.97 10.21
N ASN A 84 -12.58 4.24 10.62
CA ASN A 84 -12.95 4.68 11.96
C ASN A 84 -14.46 4.51 12.28
N ARG A 85 -15.30 4.34 11.27
CA ARG A 85 -16.74 4.07 11.44
C ARG A 85 -17.12 2.62 11.22
N ALA A 86 -16.47 1.95 10.27
CA ALA A 86 -16.82 0.60 9.84
C ALA A 86 -16.28 -0.48 10.79
N ILE A 87 -15.20 -0.19 11.52
CA ILE A 87 -14.49 -1.18 12.34
C ILE A 87 -14.54 -0.80 13.82
N LEU A 88 -14.82 -1.79 14.65
CA LEU A 88 -14.82 -1.67 16.10
C LEU A 88 -13.41 -1.91 16.64
N TYR A 89 -12.89 -0.97 17.43
CA TYR A 89 -11.62 -1.16 18.12
C TYR A 89 -11.73 -2.26 19.19
N ARG A 90 -10.84 -3.26 19.12
CA ARG A 90 -10.65 -4.33 20.11
C ARG A 90 -9.19 -4.79 20.09
N ASP A 91 -8.67 -5.21 21.23
CA ASP A 91 -7.29 -5.71 21.32
C ASP A 91 -7.18 -7.12 20.72
N ASP A 92 -6.02 -7.44 20.15
CA ASP A 92 -5.77 -8.73 19.50
C ASP A 92 -6.05 -9.97 20.35
N ARG A 93 -5.82 -9.85 21.67
CA ARG A 93 -6.07 -10.96 22.58
C ARG A 93 -7.54 -11.39 22.54
N ASP A 94 -8.45 -10.45 22.38
CA ASP A 94 -9.88 -10.70 22.33
C ASP A 94 -10.34 -11.15 20.94
N ILE A 95 -9.73 -10.62 19.87
CA ILE A 95 -10.10 -10.95 18.49
C ILE A 95 -9.51 -12.29 18.03
N TRP A 96 -8.21 -12.48 18.29
CA TRP A 96 -7.37 -13.54 17.72
C TRP A 96 -6.85 -14.54 18.75
N GLY A 97 -6.97 -14.24 20.05
CA GLY A 97 -6.38 -15.06 21.11
C GLY A 97 -4.84 -14.98 21.17
N GLN A 98 -4.26 -13.99 20.50
CA GLN A 98 -2.82 -13.77 20.38
C GLN A 98 -2.49 -12.33 20.74
N VAL A 99 -1.22 -12.03 21.02
CA VAL A 99 -0.77 -10.67 21.28
C VAL A 99 -0.03 -10.18 20.04
N ASP A 100 -0.35 -8.97 19.54
CA ASP A 100 0.37 -8.30 18.44
C ASP A 100 0.30 -9.13 17.14
N TYR A 101 -0.94 -9.50 16.77
CA TYR A 101 -1.33 -10.19 15.54
C TYR A 101 -1.74 -9.16 14.49
N TRP A 102 -0.91 -8.98 13.46
CA TRP A 102 -1.21 -8.02 12.41
C TRP A 102 -2.21 -8.63 11.42
N ALA A 103 -3.46 -8.19 11.48
CA ALA A 103 -4.49 -8.59 10.56
C ALA A 103 -4.28 -7.92 9.20
N SER A 104 -4.48 -8.69 8.13
CA SER A 104 -4.61 -8.10 6.80
C SER A 104 -5.94 -7.35 6.67
N PRO A 105 -6.09 -6.47 5.68
CA PRO A 105 -7.33 -5.73 5.48
C PRO A 105 -8.57 -6.63 5.36
N LEU A 106 -8.51 -7.77 4.65
CA LEU A 106 -9.69 -8.65 4.57
C LEU A 106 -9.93 -9.46 5.86
N GLU A 107 -8.89 -9.82 6.62
CA GLU A 107 -9.04 -10.40 7.96
C GLU A 107 -9.81 -9.45 8.89
N MET A 108 -9.40 -8.18 8.93
CA MET A 108 -10.07 -7.11 9.66
C MET A 108 -11.51 -6.92 9.18
N MET A 109 -11.74 -6.88 7.85
CA MET A 109 -13.10 -6.78 7.28
C MET A 109 -13.96 -7.99 7.64
N ASN A 110 -13.40 -9.19 7.75
CA ASN A 110 -14.17 -10.37 8.13
C ASN A 110 -14.65 -10.26 9.58
N ARG A 111 -13.76 -9.89 10.50
CA ARG A 111 -14.07 -9.72 11.93
C ARG A 111 -14.91 -8.49 12.21
N GLY A 112 -14.78 -7.44 11.40
CA GLY A 112 -15.32 -6.12 11.69
C GLY A 112 -14.68 -5.48 12.92
N GLN A 113 -13.50 -5.97 13.32
CA GLN A 113 -12.77 -5.59 14.52
C GLN A 113 -11.27 -5.56 14.21
N GLY A 114 -10.53 -4.72 14.91
CA GLY A 114 -9.06 -4.63 14.84
C GLY A 114 -8.53 -3.66 15.89
N ASP A 115 -7.22 -3.63 16.10
CA ASP A 115 -6.56 -2.72 17.01
C ASP A 115 -5.77 -1.61 16.26
N CYS A 116 -4.81 -0.94 16.89
CA CYS A 116 -4.21 0.26 16.32
C CYS A 116 -3.45 0.02 15.00
N GLU A 117 -2.67 -1.06 14.90
CA GLU A 117 -1.94 -1.39 13.69
C GLU A 117 -2.86 -1.81 12.57
N ASP A 118 -3.92 -2.57 12.86
CA ASP A 118 -4.86 -3.05 11.85
C ASP A 118 -5.51 -1.87 11.11
N PHE A 119 -5.89 -0.84 11.87
CA PHE A 119 -6.42 0.40 11.29
C PHE A 119 -5.39 1.13 10.43
N ALA A 120 -4.16 1.26 10.90
CA ALA A 120 -3.11 1.96 10.16
C ALA A 120 -2.74 1.20 8.86
N ILE A 121 -2.65 -0.12 8.93
CA ILE A 121 -2.35 -1.03 7.81
C ILE A 121 -3.48 -1.01 6.78
N ALA A 122 -4.74 -1.12 7.22
CA ALA A 122 -5.87 -1.10 6.31
C ALA A 122 -6.02 0.25 5.59
N LYS A 123 -5.81 1.37 6.30
CA LYS A 123 -5.76 2.71 5.69
C LYS A 123 -4.61 2.84 4.69
N TYR A 124 -3.44 2.28 4.99
CA TYR A 124 -2.27 2.29 4.10
C TYR A 124 -2.59 1.64 2.76
N PHE A 125 -3.15 0.43 2.77
CA PHE A 125 -3.50 -0.27 1.53
C PHE A 125 -4.67 0.36 0.77
N ALA A 126 -5.71 0.80 1.48
CA ALA A 126 -6.82 1.47 0.84
C ALA A 126 -6.40 2.78 0.15
N LEU A 127 -5.50 3.56 0.76
CA LEU A 127 -4.98 4.79 0.16
C LEU A 127 -4.07 4.51 -1.04
N MET A 128 -3.23 3.48 -0.98
CA MET A 128 -2.45 3.05 -2.14
C MET A 128 -3.35 2.59 -3.28
N ALA A 129 -4.37 1.78 -2.98
CA ALA A 129 -5.37 1.35 -3.95
C ALA A 129 -6.17 2.54 -4.53
N ALA A 130 -6.38 3.58 -3.74
CA ALA A 130 -6.97 4.85 -4.18
C ALA A 130 -5.98 5.77 -4.93
N GLY A 131 -4.74 5.33 -5.17
CA GLY A 131 -3.76 6.04 -5.99
C GLY A 131 -2.83 6.99 -5.23
N VAL A 132 -2.78 6.94 -3.89
CA VAL A 132 -1.75 7.67 -3.13
C VAL A 132 -0.41 6.91 -3.24
N PRO A 133 0.68 7.55 -3.66
CA PRO A 133 1.99 6.89 -3.73
C PRO A 133 2.44 6.35 -2.36
N SER A 134 2.94 5.11 -2.33
CA SER A 134 3.52 4.46 -1.14
C SER A 134 4.62 5.30 -0.48
N ALA A 135 5.44 6.00 -1.27
CA ALA A 135 6.49 6.89 -0.78
C ALA A 135 5.98 8.06 0.09
N LYS A 136 4.70 8.43 -0.04
CA LYS A 136 4.04 9.46 0.78
C LYS A 136 3.46 8.89 2.08
N LEU A 137 3.40 7.57 2.23
CA LEU A 137 2.70 6.91 3.34
C LEU A 137 3.71 6.14 4.20
N ARG A 138 3.65 6.36 5.52
CA ARG A 138 4.47 5.62 6.49
C ARG A 138 3.63 5.21 7.69
N LEU A 139 3.70 3.93 8.04
CA LEU A 139 3.23 3.46 9.34
C LEU A 139 4.20 3.99 10.40
N VAL A 140 3.67 4.57 11.47
CA VAL A 140 4.48 5.17 12.53
C VAL A 140 4.11 4.53 13.85
N TYR A 141 5.09 3.90 14.48
CA TYR A 141 4.96 3.44 15.84
C TYR A 141 5.27 4.60 16.79
N VAL A 142 4.35 4.85 17.72
CA VAL A 142 4.40 5.98 18.64
C VAL A 142 4.16 5.52 20.08
N ARG A 143 4.60 6.32 21.04
CA ARG A 143 4.08 6.29 22.40
C ARG A 143 2.95 7.31 22.48
N ALA A 144 1.72 6.85 22.69
CA ALA A 144 0.54 7.70 22.83
C ALA A 144 0.27 7.98 24.31
N GLN A 145 0.07 9.26 24.65
CA GLN A 145 -0.36 9.70 25.96
C GLN A 145 -1.90 9.78 25.99
N ILE A 146 -2.54 8.84 26.66
CA ILE A 146 -4.00 8.77 26.80
C ILE A 146 -4.34 9.01 28.27
N GLY A 147 -4.78 10.23 28.58
CA GLY A 147 -4.95 10.66 29.96
C GLY A 147 -3.61 10.65 30.71
N ALA A 148 -3.53 9.89 31.80
CA ALA A 148 -2.29 9.75 32.59
C ALA A 148 -1.41 8.55 32.17
N VAL A 149 -1.85 7.76 31.19
CA VAL A 149 -1.16 6.53 30.78
C VAL A 149 -0.43 6.75 29.46
N THR A 150 0.80 6.26 29.37
CA THR A 150 1.53 6.13 28.11
C THR A 150 1.39 4.71 27.61
N GLN A 151 0.96 4.52 26.37
CA GLN A 151 0.84 3.21 25.74
C GLN A 151 1.48 3.17 24.36
N ALA A 152 1.83 1.96 23.92
CA ALA A 152 2.16 1.69 22.54
C ALA A 152 0.96 1.99 21.64
N HIS A 153 1.20 2.60 20.48
CA HIS A 153 0.17 2.88 19.48
C HIS A 153 0.77 2.92 18.08
N MET A 154 -0.06 2.72 17.07
CA MET A 154 0.33 2.86 15.67
C MET A 154 -0.62 3.80 14.92
N VAL A 155 -0.05 4.66 14.09
CA VAL A 155 -0.79 5.59 13.23
C VAL A 155 -0.25 5.53 11.80
N LEU A 156 -1.02 6.04 10.85
CA LEU A 156 -0.56 6.25 9.48
C LEU A 156 -0.19 7.72 9.29
N ALA A 157 1.05 7.99 8.91
CA ALA A 157 1.51 9.32 8.52
C ALA A 157 1.51 9.47 7.01
N TYR A 158 0.94 10.59 6.55
CA TYR A 158 0.98 11.01 5.15
C TYR A 158 1.88 12.25 5.00
N TYR A 159 2.78 12.22 4.02
CA TYR A 159 3.70 13.29 3.67
C TYR A 159 3.32 13.83 2.29
N ARG A 160 2.93 15.11 2.20
CA ARG A 160 2.61 15.75 0.90
C ARG A 160 3.83 15.74 -0.03
N ASP A 161 5.00 16.00 0.55
CA ASP A 161 6.32 15.89 -0.05
C ASP A 161 7.32 15.40 1.01
N PRO A 162 8.54 14.95 0.64
CA PRO A 162 9.47 14.34 1.57
C PRO A 162 9.91 15.20 2.76
N MET A 163 9.80 16.53 2.67
CA MET A 163 10.20 17.49 3.72
C MET A 163 9.01 18.09 4.47
N ALA A 164 7.78 17.84 4.00
CA ALA A 164 6.58 18.31 4.65
C ALA A 164 6.42 17.72 6.05
N GLU A 165 5.82 18.51 6.93
CA GLU A 165 5.25 17.97 8.15
C GLU A 165 4.16 16.95 7.82
N PRO A 166 4.18 15.75 8.43
CA PRO A 166 3.19 14.74 8.12
C PRO A 166 1.83 15.05 8.73
N MET A 167 0.79 14.68 8.00
CA MET A 167 -0.58 14.58 8.49
C MET A 167 -0.81 13.19 9.09
N ILE A 168 -1.43 13.13 10.26
CA ILE A 168 -1.62 11.90 11.03
C ILE A 168 -3.05 11.40 10.87
N LEU A 169 -3.18 10.17 10.37
CA LEU A 169 -4.41 9.40 10.29
C LEU A 169 -4.41 8.39 11.45
N ASP A 170 -5.37 8.52 12.35
CA ASP A 170 -5.44 7.81 13.62
C ASP A 170 -6.83 7.20 13.81
N ASN A 171 -6.95 6.13 14.60
CA ASN A 171 -8.22 5.55 15.04
C ASN A 171 -8.70 6.11 16.39
N LEU A 172 -7.82 6.66 17.22
CA LEU A 172 -8.19 7.30 18.49
C LEU A 172 -8.85 8.67 18.27
N LEU A 173 -8.34 9.43 17.30
CA LEU A 173 -8.89 10.72 16.89
C LEU A 173 -9.19 10.68 15.39
N GLY A 174 -10.46 10.88 15.03
CA GLY A 174 -10.91 10.84 13.64
C GLY A 174 -10.48 12.05 12.80
N ASP A 175 -10.17 13.18 13.43
CA ASP A 175 -9.64 14.35 12.73
C ASP A 175 -8.21 14.10 12.28
N ILE A 176 -7.95 14.29 10.98
CA ILE A 176 -6.59 14.28 10.44
C ILE A 176 -5.91 15.60 10.84
N ARG A 177 -4.79 15.51 11.54
CA ARG A 177 -4.05 16.67 12.06
C ARG A 177 -2.57 16.59 11.72
N PRO A 178 -1.88 17.73 11.52
CA PRO A 178 -0.43 17.73 11.41
C PRO A 178 0.22 17.23 12.71
N ALA A 179 1.41 16.62 12.61
CA ALA A 179 2.10 16.00 13.75
C ALA A 179 2.33 16.95 14.93
N SER A 180 2.66 18.22 14.70
CA SER A 180 2.81 19.27 15.73
C SER A 180 1.52 19.53 16.52
N ARG A 181 0.36 19.16 15.96
CA ARG A 181 -0.96 19.25 16.61
C ARG A 181 -1.39 17.94 17.25
N ARG A 182 -0.46 16.99 17.39
CA ARG A 182 -0.58 15.72 18.11
C ARG A 182 0.54 15.56 19.15
N PRO A 183 0.66 16.49 20.13
CA PRO A 183 1.68 16.42 21.16
C PRO A 183 1.52 15.20 22.09
N ASP A 184 0.36 14.54 22.03
CA ASP A 184 0.07 13.28 22.68
C ASP A 184 0.83 12.09 22.06
N LEU A 185 1.38 12.23 20.85
CA LEU A 185 2.09 11.16 20.14
C LEU A 185 3.60 11.45 20.08
N THR A 186 4.40 10.58 20.69
CA THR A 186 5.86 10.63 20.57
C THR A 186 6.34 9.54 19.60
N PRO A 187 6.89 9.88 18.42
CA PRO A 187 7.34 8.89 17.45
C PRO A 187 8.56 8.10 17.94
N VAL A 188 8.60 6.81 17.61
CA VAL A 188 9.76 5.93 17.88
C VAL A 188 10.44 5.54 16.57
N PHE A 189 9.68 4.99 15.61
CA PHE A 189 10.16 4.70 14.26
C PHE A 189 8.98 4.66 13.28
N SER A 190 9.29 4.66 11.99
CA SER A 190 8.32 4.58 10.91
C SER A 190 8.81 3.69 9.77
N PHE A 191 7.90 3.09 9.01
CA PHE A 191 8.23 2.16 7.93
C PHE A 191 7.11 2.13 6.88
N ASN A 192 7.43 1.61 5.70
CA ASN A 192 6.46 1.26 4.67
C ASN A 192 6.98 0.06 3.85
N ALA A 193 6.38 -0.21 2.68
CA ALA A 193 6.83 -1.30 1.81
C ALA A 193 8.23 -1.07 1.20
N GLU A 194 8.74 0.16 1.20
CA GLU A 194 10.00 0.56 0.56
C GLU A 194 11.17 0.65 1.54
N GLY A 195 10.92 0.90 2.83
CA GLY A 195 12.00 1.06 3.81
C GLY A 195 11.56 1.28 5.26
N LEU A 196 12.56 1.41 6.13
CA LEU A 196 12.43 1.68 7.58
C LEU A 196 13.24 2.94 7.94
N TRP A 197 12.64 3.80 8.76
CA TRP A 197 13.25 5.02 9.29
C TRP A 197 13.08 5.06 10.82
N GLN A 198 14.19 5.16 11.56
CA GLN A 198 14.15 5.30 13.03
C GLN A 198 14.07 6.79 13.41
N GLY A 199 13.25 7.14 14.40
CA GLY A 199 13.07 8.52 14.86
C GLY A 199 14.32 9.08 15.57
N VAL A 200 14.35 10.40 15.73
CA VAL A 200 15.39 11.18 16.43
C VAL A 200 15.35 10.95 17.95
N GLY A 201 15.81 9.80 18.44
CA GLY A 201 15.92 9.55 19.88
C GLY A 201 16.19 8.10 20.24
N VAL A 202 16.91 7.89 21.34
CA VAL A 202 17.37 6.58 21.81
C VAL A 202 16.17 5.70 22.20
N SER A 203 16.03 4.58 21.49
CA SER A 203 14.88 3.67 21.46
C SER A 203 14.66 2.89 22.77
N SER A 204 13.41 2.80 23.21
CA SER A 204 12.97 1.84 24.24
C SER A 204 11.62 1.18 23.94
N ALA A 205 11.22 1.09 22.66
CA ALA A 205 9.88 0.60 22.29
C ALA A 205 9.96 -0.65 21.40
N GLY A 206 10.12 -1.82 22.02
CA GLY A 206 10.11 -3.14 21.38
C GLY A 206 11.31 -3.43 20.46
N ASP A 207 11.46 -4.69 20.02
CA ASP A 207 12.47 -5.09 19.03
C ASP A 207 12.00 -4.70 17.61
N PRO A 208 12.68 -3.77 16.92
CA PRO A 208 12.34 -3.41 15.55
C PRO A 208 12.39 -4.61 14.58
N SER A 209 13.22 -5.62 14.86
CA SER A 209 13.39 -6.78 13.98
C SER A 209 12.14 -7.66 13.91
N ALA A 210 11.50 -7.92 15.07
CA ALA A 210 10.27 -8.70 15.15
C ALA A 210 9.13 -8.01 14.38
N ARG A 211 9.03 -6.69 14.46
CA ARG A 211 8.00 -5.91 13.75
C ARG A 211 8.24 -5.85 12.25
N LEU A 212 9.49 -5.78 11.81
CA LEU A 212 9.82 -5.94 10.39
C LEU A 212 9.44 -7.33 9.88
N SER A 213 9.59 -8.37 10.71
CA SER A 213 9.11 -9.71 10.36
C SER A 213 7.60 -9.74 10.19
N ARG A 214 6.84 -9.20 11.16
CA ARG A 214 5.37 -9.10 11.06
C ARG A 214 4.92 -8.30 9.85
N TRP A 215 5.58 -7.18 9.58
CA TRP A 215 5.31 -6.38 8.39
C TRP A 215 5.52 -7.19 7.11
N ARG A 216 6.61 -7.96 7.01
CA ARG A 216 6.86 -8.84 5.85
C ARG A 216 5.82 -9.94 5.70
N ASP A 217 5.38 -10.54 6.80
CA ASP A 217 4.33 -11.55 6.79
C ASP A 217 3.00 -10.94 6.36
N MET A 218 2.68 -9.76 6.88
CA MET A 218 1.50 -9.00 6.46
C MET A 218 1.58 -8.64 4.97
N LEU A 219 2.73 -8.21 4.45
CA LEU A 219 2.89 -7.93 3.01
C LEU A 219 2.58 -9.18 2.17
N THR A 220 2.94 -10.36 2.68
CA THR A 220 2.60 -11.64 2.04
C THR A 220 1.10 -11.89 2.05
N LYS A 221 0.42 -11.67 3.19
CA LYS A 221 -1.05 -11.78 3.30
C LYS A 221 -1.74 -10.82 2.34
N ALA A 222 -1.39 -9.53 2.36
CA ALA A 222 -2.06 -8.53 1.57
C ALA A 222 -1.81 -8.70 0.06
N LYS A 223 -0.64 -9.22 -0.35
CA LYS A 223 -0.43 -9.67 -1.73
C LYS A 223 -1.36 -10.82 -2.12
N ALA A 224 -1.56 -11.79 -1.23
CA ALA A 224 -2.48 -12.91 -1.46
C ALA A 224 -3.94 -12.44 -1.58
N GLU A 225 -4.30 -11.37 -0.86
CA GLU A 225 -5.60 -10.70 -0.95
C GLU A 225 -5.78 -9.84 -2.22
N GLY A 226 -4.71 -9.54 -2.95
CA GLY A 226 -4.77 -8.76 -4.19
C GLY A 226 -4.60 -7.25 -4.01
N TRP A 227 -3.92 -6.81 -2.94
CA TRP A 227 -3.63 -5.40 -2.70
C TRP A 227 -2.57 -4.79 -3.64
N TRP A 228 -1.73 -5.63 -4.26
CA TRP A 228 -0.83 -5.30 -5.37
C TRP A 228 -0.40 -6.59 -6.11
#